data_AF-A0A819Z9L1-F1
#
_entry.id   AF-A0A819Z9L1-F1
#
_cell.length_a   1.000
_cell.length_b   1.000
_cell.length_c   1.000
_cell.angle_alpha   90.00
_cell.angle_beta   90.00
_cell.angle_gamma   90.00
#
_symmetry.space_group_name_H-M   'P 1'
#
loop_
_entity.id
_entity.type
_entity.pdbx_description
1 polymer ?
#
loop_
_entity_poly.entity_id
_entity_poly.type
_entity_poly.pdbx_seq_one_letter_code
_entity_poly.pdbx_strand_id
1 'polypeptide(L)'
;MITQYRHHVSLHKTSLPQYSYLHMNVFPQIGSQIRSLVIDCCYSILQDELFLKHFHDKISIVFPYLEKLTLFAYQHEQLVAFLNTLHNLNYLVEIRLYSLFRIQRTNHSTLV
;
A
#
# COMPACT_ATOMS: atom_id res chain seq x y z
N MET A 1 31.08 0.78 -1.06
CA MET A 1 29.94 0.96 -0.12
C MET A 1 28.66 0.71 -0.90
N ILE A 2 27.93 -0.36 -0.61
CA ILE A 2 26.66 -0.68 -1.31
C ILE A 2 25.56 0.16 -0.64
N THR A 3 25.34 1.38 -1.13
CA THR A 3 24.35 2.34 -0.58
C THR A 3 22.94 2.18 -1.16
N GLN A 4 22.75 1.25 -2.10
CA GLN A 4 21.53 1.18 -2.94
C GLN A 4 20.50 0.14 -2.49
N TYR A 5 20.79 -0.65 -1.46
CA TYR A 5 19.97 -1.84 -1.11
C TYR A 5 18.61 -1.51 -0.45
N ARG A 6 18.29 -0.23 -0.19
CA ARG A 6 17.08 0.18 0.56
C ARG A 6 16.09 1.04 -0.25
N HIS A 7 16.23 1.10 -1.57
CA HIS A 7 15.30 1.87 -2.41
C HIS A 7 13.98 1.15 -2.68
N HIS A 8 13.91 -0.17 -2.48
CA HIS A 8 12.74 -0.97 -2.81
C HIS A 8 12.24 -1.74 -1.60
N VAL A 9 10.97 -1.52 -1.23
CA VAL A 9 10.29 -2.23 -0.16
C VAL A 9 9.06 -2.92 -0.73
N SER A 10 8.92 -4.21 -0.43
CA SER A 10 7.74 -4.98 -0.78
C SER A 10 6.99 -5.40 0.47
N LEU A 11 5.71 -5.02 0.53
CA LEU A 11 4.77 -5.44 1.57
C LEU A 11 3.86 -6.59 1.09
N HIS A 12 4.16 -7.18 -0.05
CA HIS A 12 3.42 -8.32 -0.58
C HIS A 12 3.42 -9.49 0.41
N LYS A 13 2.23 -10.02 0.73
CA LYS A 13 2.01 -11.10 1.72
C LYS A 13 2.53 -10.81 3.14
N THR A 14 2.67 -9.54 3.52
CA THR A 14 2.96 -9.18 4.92
C THR A 14 1.80 -9.64 5.80
N SER A 15 2.04 -10.07 7.03
CA SER A 15 0.96 -10.31 8.02
C SER A 15 0.66 -9.04 8.81
N LEU A 16 -0.50 -8.97 9.46
CA LEU A 16 -0.86 -7.80 10.28
C LEU A 16 0.19 -7.46 11.35
N PRO A 17 0.70 -8.40 12.19
CA PRO A 17 1.72 -8.09 13.18
C PRO A 17 3.02 -7.57 12.56
N GLN A 18 3.44 -8.13 11.42
CA GLN A 18 4.62 -7.66 10.69
C GLN A 18 4.40 -6.25 10.16
N TYR A 19 3.22 -5.97 9.62
CA TYR A 19 2.86 -4.64 9.15
C TYR A 19 2.90 -3.61 10.28
N SER A 20 2.28 -3.91 11.42
CA SER A 20 2.32 -3.04 12.61
C SER A 20 3.76 -2.80 13.08
N TYR A 21 4.59 -3.84 13.09
CA TYR A 21 6.00 -3.71 13.44
C TYR A 21 6.76 -2.81 12.46
N LEU A 22 6.58 -3.00 11.15
CA LEU A 22 7.19 -2.19 10.11
C LEU A 22 6.79 -0.71 10.24
N HIS A 23 5.50 -0.45 10.46
CA HIS A 23 4.97 0.89 10.64
C HIS A 23 5.52 1.59 11.89
N MET A 24 5.56 0.90 13.04
CA MET A 24 5.99 1.52 14.29
C MET A 24 7.51 1.63 14.42
N ASN A 25 8.27 0.69 13.84
CA ASN A 25 9.70 0.56 14.14
C ASN A 25 10.59 0.79 12.92
N VAL A 26 10.15 0.43 11.72
CA VAL A 26 11.05 0.40 10.54
C VAL A 26 10.87 1.65 9.68
N PHE A 27 9.65 1.95 9.23
CA PHE A 27 9.39 3.09 8.35
C PHE A 27 9.80 4.45 8.92
N PRO A 28 9.69 4.73 10.24
CA PRO A 28 10.20 5.99 10.78
C PRO A 28 11.71 6.16 10.59
N GLN A 29 12.47 5.07 10.44
CA GLN A 29 13.92 5.10 10.31
C GLN A 29 14.38 5.12 8.85
N ILE A 30 13.67 4.43 7.96
CA ILE A 30 14.10 4.23 6.57
C ILE A 30 13.14 4.76 5.52
N GLY A 31 11.97 5.28 5.91
CA GLY A 31 10.90 5.69 5.01
C GLY A 31 11.36 6.68 3.94
N SER A 32 12.18 7.66 4.34
CA SER A 32 12.77 8.66 3.45
C SER A 32 13.79 8.09 2.46
N GLN A 33 14.22 6.84 2.59
CA GLN A 33 15.13 6.19 1.64
C GLN A 33 14.38 5.34 0.62
N ILE A 34 13.09 5.08 0.84
CA ILE A 34 12.28 4.23 -0.02
C ILE A 34 11.85 5.03 -1.25
N ARG A 35 12.21 4.52 -2.43
CA ARG A 35 11.83 5.07 -3.74
C ARG A 35 10.81 4.20 -4.47
N SER A 36 10.72 2.93 -4.12
CA SER A 36 9.79 1.98 -4.70
C SER A 36 9.08 1.18 -3.63
N LEU A 37 7.75 1.19 -3.64
CA LEU A 37 6.91 0.48 -2.70
C LEU A 37 5.98 -0.48 -3.42
N VAL A 38 5.89 -1.72 -2.94
CA VAL A 38 4.92 -2.71 -3.40
C VAL A 38 3.90 -2.96 -2.30
N ILE A 39 2.61 -2.86 -2.62
CA ILE A 39 1.49 -3.07 -1.70
C ILE A 39 0.57 -4.14 -2.28
N ASP A 40 0.13 -5.05 -1.43
CA ASP A 40 -0.84 -6.11 -1.73
C ASP A 40 -2.06 -5.95 -0.83
N CYS A 41 -3.23 -5.82 -1.44
CA CYS A 41 -4.49 -5.54 -0.77
C CYS A 41 -5.31 -6.81 -0.46
N CYS A 42 -5.01 -7.96 -1.09
CA CYS A 42 -5.83 -9.18 -0.93
C CYS A 42 -5.38 -10.11 0.20
N TYR A 43 -4.12 -10.05 0.64
CA TYR A 43 -3.60 -11.05 1.59
C TYR A 43 -4.12 -10.88 3.02
N SER A 44 -4.68 -9.70 3.35
CA SER A 44 -5.64 -9.58 4.45
C SER A 44 -6.54 -8.38 4.19
N ILE A 45 -7.86 -8.58 4.21
CA ILE A 45 -8.86 -7.49 4.13
C ILE A 45 -8.57 -6.37 5.16
N LEU A 46 -7.96 -6.74 6.29
CA LEU A 46 -7.55 -5.82 7.36
C LEU A 46 -6.34 -4.92 7.00
N GLN A 47 -5.51 -5.31 6.02
CA GLN A 47 -4.32 -4.54 5.67
C GLN A 47 -4.65 -3.29 4.87
N ASP A 48 -5.67 -3.31 4.03
CA ASP A 48 -6.08 -2.11 3.28
C ASP A 48 -6.66 -1.05 4.22
N GLU A 49 -7.62 -1.44 5.07
CA GLU A 49 -8.22 -0.54 6.05
C GLU A 49 -7.18 0.04 7.01
N LEU A 50 -6.25 -0.79 7.50
CA LEU A 50 -5.19 -0.31 8.37
C LEU A 50 -4.13 0.48 7.61
N PHE A 51 -3.82 0.14 6.37
CA PHE A 51 -2.90 0.92 5.56
C PHE A 51 -3.45 2.31 5.32
N LEU A 52 -4.67 2.40 4.83
CA LEU A 52 -5.36 3.67 4.67
C LEU A 52 -5.45 4.41 5.99
N LYS A 53 -5.84 3.75 7.09
CA LYS A 53 -5.91 4.40 8.42
C LYS A 53 -4.57 4.98 8.90
N HIS A 54 -3.46 4.28 8.69
CA HIS A 54 -2.15 4.74 9.14
C HIS A 54 -1.52 5.79 8.22
N PHE A 55 -1.80 5.68 6.92
CA PHE A 55 -1.08 6.41 5.89
C PHE A 55 -1.90 7.44 5.11
N HIS A 56 -3.22 7.53 5.29
CA HIS A 56 -4.15 8.38 4.54
C HIS A 56 -3.55 9.74 4.13
N ASP A 57 -3.04 10.49 5.10
CA ASP A 57 -2.46 11.82 4.86
C ASP A 57 -0.95 11.88 5.15
N LYS A 58 -0.33 10.71 5.35
CA LYS A 58 1.06 10.59 5.82
C LYS A 58 1.98 9.91 4.81
N ILE A 59 1.47 9.36 3.70
CA ILE A 59 2.31 8.69 2.68
C ILE A 59 3.46 9.60 2.24
N SER A 60 3.20 10.86 1.90
CA SER A 60 4.24 11.81 1.48
C SER A 60 5.19 12.24 2.60
N ILE A 61 4.77 12.14 3.86
CA ILE A 61 5.62 12.42 5.02
C ILE A 61 6.56 11.24 5.28
N VAL A 62 6.04 10.01 5.17
CA VAL A 62 6.81 8.79 5.46
C VAL A 62 7.69 8.40 4.28
N PHE A 63 7.22 8.58 3.05
CA PHE A 63 7.92 8.23 1.81
C PHE A 63 8.07 9.46 0.88
N PRO A 64 8.80 10.52 1.31
CA PRO A 64 8.88 11.79 0.58
C PRO A 64 9.52 11.69 -0.81
N TYR A 65 10.34 10.67 -1.06
CA TYR A 65 11.03 10.46 -2.34
C TYR A 65 10.51 9.23 -3.08
N LEU A 66 9.26 8.84 -2.83
CA LEU A 66 8.64 7.73 -3.53
C LEU A 66 8.51 8.04 -5.02
N GLU A 67 9.12 7.22 -5.85
CA GLU A 67 9.13 7.34 -7.32
C GLU A 67 8.17 6.33 -7.98
N LYS A 68 8.02 5.16 -7.36
CA LYS A 68 7.30 4.03 -7.93
C LYS A 68 6.41 3.34 -6.91
N LEU A 69 5.17 3.12 -7.30
CA LEU A 69 4.19 2.38 -6.52
C LEU A 69 3.68 1.19 -7.32
N THR A 70 3.72 0.01 -6.72
CA THR A 70 3.21 -1.22 -7.34
C THR A 70 2.08 -1.79 -6.50
N LEU A 71 0.91 -1.91 -7.10
CA LEU A 71 -0.35 -2.28 -6.47
C LEU A 71 -0.78 -3.66 -6.96
N PHE A 72 -0.90 -4.60 -6.03
CA PHE A 72 -1.39 -5.94 -6.27
C PHE A 72 -2.78 -6.12 -5.67
N ALA A 73 -3.64 -6.78 -6.44
CA ALA A 73 -4.84 -7.41 -5.95
C ALA A 73 -5.84 -6.45 -5.26
N TYR A 74 -6.17 -5.34 -5.93
CA TYR A 74 -7.10 -4.33 -5.42
C TYR A 74 -8.53 -4.58 -5.88
N GLN A 75 -9.52 -4.28 -5.04
CA GLN A 75 -10.89 -4.02 -5.50
C GLN A 75 -11.01 -2.58 -6.02
N HIS A 76 -12.00 -2.33 -6.87
CA HIS A 76 -12.18 -1.00 -7.47
C HIS A 76 -12.35 0.11 -6.42
N GLU A 77 -13.24 -0.09 -5.44
CA GLU A 77 -13.53 0.90 -4.40
C GLU A 77 -12.30 1.18 -3.52
N GLN A 78 -11.56 0.13 -3.15
CA GLN A 78 -10.31 0.21 -2.39
C GLN A 78 -9.22 0.95 -3.16
N LEU A 79 -9.08 0.65 -4.46
CA LEU A 79 -8.11 1.33 -5.32
C LEU A 79 -8.41 2.82 -5.39
N VAL A 80 -9.67 3.20 -5.59
CA VAL A 80 -10.07 4.61 -5.66
C VAL A 80 -9.79 5.30 -4.32
N ALA A 81 -10.18 4.70 -3.20
CA ALA A 81 -9.90 5.23 -1.87
C ALA A 81 -8.39 5.41 -1.65
N PHE A 82 -7.59 4.43 -2.04
CA PHE A 82 -6.14 4.46 -1.94
C PHE A 82 -5.50 5.54 -2.82
N LEU A 83 -5.90 5.66 -4.09
CA LEU A 83 -5.36 6.67 -4.99
C LEU A 83 -5.67 8.09 -4.47
N ASN A 84 -6.82 8.27 -3.82
CA ASN A 84 -7.17 9.54 -3.16
C ASN A 84 -6.29 9.85 -1.93
N THR A 85 -5.46 8.94 -1.44
CA THR A 85 -4.47 9.23 -0.38
C THR A 85 -3.13 9.70 -0.93
N LEU A 86 -2.91 9.56 -2.25
CA LEU A 86 -1.65 9.88 -2.91
C LEU A 86 -1.56 11.38 -3.20
N HIS A 87 -1.34 12.16 -2.15
CA HIS A 87 -1.16 13.60 -2.21
C HIS A 87 0.27 14.01 -1.87
N ASN A 88 0.75 15.09 -2.51
CA ASN A 88 2.06 15.69 -2.25
C ASN A 88 3.26 14.76 -2.48
N LEU A 89 3.14 13.82 -3.43
CA LEU A 89 4.21 12.91 -3.84
C LEU A 89 4.93 13.43 -5.08
N ASN A 90 5.77 14.45 -4.88
CA ASN A 90 6.42 15.20 -5.97
C ASN A 90 7.33 14.37 -6.89
N TYR A 91 7.79 13.22 -6.42
CA TYR A 91 8.69 12.34 -7.16
C TYR A 91 7.99 11.12 -7.76
N LEU A 92 6.70 10.91 -7.48
CA LEU A 92 5.97 9.74 -7.95
C LEU A 92 5.73 9.85 -9.45
N VAL A 93 6.41 9.01 -10.22
CA VAL A 93 6.36 9.00 -11.69
C VAL A 93 5.67 7.74 -12.24
N GLU A 94 5.55 6.69 -11.42
CA GLU A 94 5.02 5.40 -11.88
C GLU A 94 4.07 4.76 -10.85
N ILE A 95 2.86 4.42 -11.30
CA ILE A 95 1.94 3.53 -10.58
C ILE A 95 1.65 2.33 -11.47
N ARG A 96 1.97 1.12 -10.99
CA ARG A 96 1.66 -0.15 -11.66
C ARG A 96 0.54 -0.87 -10.94
N LEU A 97 -0.51 -1.23 -11.66
CA LEU A 97 -1.60 -2.06 -11.16
C LEU A 97 -1.53 -3.44 -11.83
N TYR A 98 -1.34 -4.49 -11.04
CA TYR A 98 -1.21 -5.85 -11.56
C TYR A 98 -2.49 -6.67 -11.52
N SER A 99 -3.43 -6.32 -10.64
CA SER A 99 -4.70 -7.03 -10.56
C SER A 99 -5.80 -6.16 -9.97
N LEU A 100 -6.92 -6.10 -10.68
CA LEU A 100 -8.13 -5.38 -10.30
C LEU A 100 -9.29 -6.36 -10.29
N PHE A 101 -9.91 -6.56 -9.14
CA PHE A 101 -11.05 -7.47 -8.98
C PHE A 101 -12.35 -6.69 -8.84
N ARG A 102 -13.42 -7.22 -9.45
CA ARG A 102 -14.79 -6.79 -9.18
C ARG A 102 -15.32 -7.59 -8.00
N ILE A 103 -15.90 -6.91 -7.00
CA ILE A 103 -16.73 -7.58 -6.00
C ILE A 103 -17.94 -8.14 -6.75
N GLN A 104 -17.97 -9.45 -6.99
CA GLN A 104 -19.25 -10.10 -7.25
C GLN A 104 -19.96 -10.15 -5.90
N ARG A 105 -20.89 -9.22 -5.66
CA ARG A 105 -21.88 -9.41 -4.61
C ARG A 105 -22.63 -10.68 -4.99
N THR A 106 -22.23 -11.82 -4.42
CA THR A 106 -23.10 -13.00 -4.38
C THR A 106 -24.30 -12.57 -3.56
N ASN A 107 -25.37 -12.18 -4.26
CA ASN A 107 -26.70 -12.09 -3.67
C ASN A 107 -27.02 -13.50 -3.18
N HIS A 108 -26.68 -13.78 -1.91
CA HIS A 108 -27.39 -14.81 -1.18
C HIS A 108 -28.80 -14.28 -0.96
N SER A 109 -29.63 -14.44 -2.00
CA SER A 109 -31.07 -14.41 -1.87
C SER A 109 -31.42 -15.51 -0.87
N THR A 110 -31.59 -15.13 0.38
CA THR A 110 -32.21 -15.98 1.40
C THR A 110 -33.64 -16.21 0.92
N LEU A 111 -33.86 -17.36 0.26
CA LEU A 111 -35.19 -17.92 0.11
C LEU A 111 -35.60 -18.45 1.49
N VAL A 112 -36.44 -17.70 2.18
CA VAL A 112 -37.39 -18.21 3.18
C VAL A 112 -38.73 -17.55 2.90
#